data_AF-A0A1Q6GY19-F1
#
_entry.id   AF-A0A1Q6GY19-F1
#
_cell.length_a   1.000
_cell.length_b   1.000
_cell.length_c   1.000
_cell.angle_alpha   90.00
_cell.angle_beta   90.00
_cell.angle_gamma   90.00
#
_symmetry.space_group_name_H-M   'P 1'
#
loop_
_entity.id
_entity.type
_entity.pdbx_description
1 polymer ?
#
loop_
_entity_poly.entity_id
_entity_poly.type
_entity_poly.pdbx_seq_one_letter_code
_entity_poly.pdbx_strand_id
1 'polypeptide(L)'
;MFASINLLIFGSMKTKRTVFEVNDVYRVMENSELIYTLTNSEKLKREEYKYEQMEIEGLCLSDVLETLTPSRKKVAYAAIELYKRLKEGQVESPALLSSNNVYKMMHPVLCDIATEEMWVLLLNSSSKLIRKVRISCGGINTAPVDIRVIMKQALYYNAVSFIMVHNHPSGARKPSSADDRLTEAVKKAAETLDIRLVDHVIVAGNNYYSYADEGRLQNR
;
A
#
# COMPACT_ATOMS: atom_id res chain seq x y z
N MET A 1 -56.37 30.48 -1.54
CA MET A 1 -55.09 30.85 -0.90
C MET A 1 -54.42 29.55 -0.47
N PHE A 2 -53.70 28.88 -1.38
CA PHE A 2 -52.89 27.71 -1.04
C PHE A 2 -51.47 27.99 -1.54
N ALA A 3 -50.55 28.13 -0.59
CA ALA A 3 -49.16 28.41 -0.85
C ALA A 3 -48.44 27.10 -1.21
N SER A 4 -47.86 27.06 -2.41
CA SER A 4 -46.90 26.05 -2.83
C SER A 4 -45.56 26.31 -2.14
N ILE A 5 -45.08 25.37 -1.33
CA ILE A 5 -43.68 25.30 -0.90
C ILE A 5 -43.07 24.09 -1.63
N ASN A 6 -42.36 24.40 -2.71
CA ASN A 6 -41.36 23.50 -3.28
C ASN A 6 -40.14 23.52 -2.36
N LEU A 7 -39.88 22.41 -1.65
CA LEU A 7 -38.59 22.21 -1.00
C LEU A 7 -37.90 20.95 -1.56
N LEU A 8 -36.95 21.25 -2.44
CA LEU A 8 -35.74 20.53 -2.80
C LEU A 8 -35.69 19.01 -2.57
N ILE A 9 -35.58 18.34 -3.71
CA ILE A 9 -34.99 17.01 -3.91
C ILE A 9 -33.65 16.93 -3.17
N PHE A 10 -33.65 16.32 -1.98
CA PHE A 10 -32.44 15.69 -1.47
C PHE A 10 -32.27 14.36 -2.20
N GLY A 11 -31.30 14.33 -3.11
CA GLY A 11 -30.82 13.11 -3.73
C GLY A 11 -30.48 12.09 -2.65
N SER A 12 -31.01 10.88 -2.83
CA SER A 12 -30.81 9.71 -2.01
C SER A 12 -29.32 9.48 -1.70
N MET A 13 -28.89 9.82 -0.47
CA MET A 13 -27.71 9.19 0.13
C MET A 13 -28.08 7.74 0.42
N LYS A 14 -27.86 6.85 -0.54
CA LYS A 14 -27.72 5.42 -0.23
C LYS A 14 -26.45 5.29 0.60
N THR A 15 -26.58 5.30 1.92
CA THR A 15 -25.55 4.80 2.83
C THR A 15 -25.27 3.36 2.42
N LYS A 16 -24.19 3.13 1.67
CA LYS A 16 -23.70 1.78 1.37
C LYS A 16 -23.30 1.19 2.71
N ARG A 17 -24.17 0.36 3.30
CA ARG A 17 -23.80 -0.44 4.45
C ARG A 17 -22.56 -1.24 4.09
N THR A 18 -21.52 -1.14 4.91
CA THR A 18 -20.31 -1.93 4.69
C THR A 18 -20.64 -3.42 4.85
N VAL A 19 -19.85 -4.32 4.26
CA VAL A 19 -20.02 -5.79 4.46
C VAL A 19 -20.06 -6.15 5.96
N PHE A 20 -19.39 -5.36 6.79
CA PHE A 20 -19.33 -5.50 8.26
C PHE A 20 -20.58 -4.98 9.01
N GLU A 21 -21.43 -4.18 8.37
CA GLU A 21 -22.75 -3.76 8.89
C GLU A 21 -23.87 -4.74 8.54
N VAL A 22 -23.59 -5.74 7.70
CA VAL A 22 -24.53 -6.82 7.35
C VAL A 22 -24.22 -8.09 8.16
N ASN A 23 -23.07 -8.14 8.84
CA ASN A 23 -22.50 -9.34 9.43
C ASN A 23 -22.45 -9.28 10.97
N ASP A 24 -23.53 -8.81 11.59
CA ASP A 24 -23.62 -8.52 13.04
C ASP A 24 -23.24 -9.71 13.93
N VAL A 25 -23.49 -10.94 13.46
CA VAL A 25 -23.19 -12.18 14.21
C VAL A 25 -21.69 -12.34 14.46
N TYR A 26 -20.85 -12.22 13.43
CA TYR A 26 -19.40 -12.43 13.58
C TYR A 26 -18.68 -11.23 14.20
N ARG A 27 -19.34 -10.07 14.24
CA ARG A 27 -18.78 -8.84 14.80
C ARG A 27 -18.68 -8.87 16.32
N VAL A 28 -19.58 -9.61 16.97
CA VAL A 28 -19.63 -9.77 18.43
C VAL A 28 -18.96 -11.05 18.90
N MET A 29 -18.38 -11.84 17.99
CA MET A 29 -17.69 -13.07 18.32
C MET A 29 -16.25 -12.78 18.79
N GLU A 30 -15.85 -13.47 19.85
CA GLU A 30 -14.48 -13.45 20.34
C GLU A 30 -13.53 -14.18 19.38
N ASN A 31 -12.21 -13.92 19.45
CA ASN A 31 -11.23 -14.54 18.55
C ASN A 31 -11.29 -16.06 18.59
N SER A 32 -11.45 -16.64 19.78
CA SER A 32 -11.63 -18.09 19.96
C SER A 32 -12.84 -18.65 19.20
N GLU A 33 -13.94 -17.91 19.13
CA GLU A 33 -15.15 -18.31 18.39
C GLU A 33 -14.99 -18.14 16.88
N LEU A 34 -14.30 -17.10 16.44
CA LEU A 34 -13.92 -16.90 15.03
C LEU A 34 -12.99 -18.03 14.56
N ILE A 35 -12.00 -18.40 15.37
CA ILE A 35 -11.09 -19.52 15.09
C ILE A 35 -11.86 -20.84 15.02
N TYR A 36 -12.77 -21.09 15.97
CA TYR A 36 -13.63 -22.26 15.90
C TYR A 36 -14.47 -22.30 14.63
N THR A 37 -15.07 -21.17 14.23
CA THR A 37 -15.86 -21.08 13.01
C THR A 37 -15.03 -21.38 11.76
N LEU A 38 -13.81 -20.84 11.71
CA LEU A 38 -12.90 -21.03 10.57
C LEU A 38 -12.38 -22.46 10.50
N THR A 39 -12.04 -23.07 11.62
CA THR A 39 -11.28 -24.34 11.66
C THR A 39 -12.14 -25.55 11.98
N ASN A 40 -13.31 -25.34 12.62
CA ASN A 40 -14.13 -26.33 13.28
C ASN A 40 -13.35 -27.17 14.33
N SER A 41 -12.37 -26.54 14.99
CA SER A 41 -11.47 -27.20 15.94
C SER A 41 -11.69 -26.69 17.38
N GLU A 42 -12.31 -27.53 18.20
CA GLU A 42 -12.42 -27.30 19.66
C GLU A 42 -11.06 -27.19 20.35
N LYS A 43 -10.04 -27.87 19.81
CA LYS A 43 -8.68 -27.78 20.33
C LYS A 43 -8.13 -26.36 20.18
N LEU A 44 -8.20 -25.78 18.97
CA LEU A 44 -7.68 -24.44 18.69
C LEU A 44 -8.47 -23.36 19.41
N LYS A 45 -9.80 -23.52 19.53
CA LYS A 45 -10.64 -22.65 20.35
C LYS A 45 -10.13 -22.58 21.80
N ARG A 46 -9.86 -23.73 22.40
CA ARG A 46 -9.36 -23.82 23.78
C ARG A 46 -7.94 -23.28 23.93
N GLU A 47 -7.10 -23.45 22.92
CA GLU A 47 -5.75 -22.86 22.90
C GLU A 47 -5.81 -21.33 22.84
N GLU A 48 -6.61 -20.76 21.93
CA GLU A 48 -6.80 -19.31 21.87
C GLU A 48 -7.37 -18.75 23.17
N TYR A 49 -8.40 -19.39 23.72
CA TYR A 49 -9.00 -18.96 24.98
C TYR A 49 -7.98 -18.98 26.12
N LYS A 50 -7.03 -19.93 26.14
CA LYS A 50 -5.95 -19.94 27.13
C LYS A 50 -4.98 -18.77 26.92
N TYR A 51 -4.60 -18.48 25.69
CA TYR A 51 -3.72 -17.34 25.40
C TYR A 51 -4.36 -16.01 25.83
N GLU A 52 -5.64 -15.82 25.54
CA GLU A 52 -6.43 -14.66 25.98
C GLU A 52 -6.42 -14.51 27.51
N GLN A 53 -6.68 -15.60 28.26
CA GLN A 53 -6.70 -15.56 29.74
C GLN A 53 -5.32 -15.34 30.37
N MET A 54 -4.25 -15.73 29.68
CA MET A 54 -2.88 -15.59 30.15
C MET A 54 -2.23 -14.27 29.71
N GLU A 55 -2.93 -13.42 28.96
CA GLU A 55 -2.42 -12.19 28.34
C GLU A 55 -1.17 -12.44 27.46
N ILE A 56 -1.14 -13.59 26.79
CA ILE A 56 -0.07 -13.97 25.85
C ILE A 56 -0.58 -13.80 24.43
N GLU A 57 0.33 -13.50 23.50
CA GLU A 57 0.02 -13.42 22.07
C GLU A 57 -0.62 -14.73 21.58
N GLY A 58 -1.80 -14.61 20.96
CA GLY A 58 -2.62 -15.74 20.50
C GLY A 58 -2.13 -16.36 19.20
N LEU A 59 -2.96 -17.24 18.63
CA LEU A 59 -2.69 -17.88 17.35
C LEU A 59 -2.61 -16.84 16.23
N CYS A 60 -1.57 -16.92 15.42
CA CYS A 60 -1.47 -16.03 14.28
C CYS A 60 -2.36 -16.54 13.13
N LEU A 61 -2.77 -15.63 12.23
CA LEU A 61 -3.64 -15.97 11.11
C LEU A 61 -3.06 -17.10 10.23
N SER A 62 -1.73 -17.18 10.08
CA SER A 62 -1.10 -18.29 9.35
C SER A 62 -1.31 -19.64 10.02
N ASP A 63 -1.23 -19.71 11.35
CA ASP A 63 -1.48 -20.97 12.09
C ASP A 63 -2.90 -21.47 11.84
N VAL A 64 -3.87 -20.55 11.91
CA VAL A 64 -5.29 -20.84 11.66
C VAL A 64 -5.49 -21.33 10.22
N LEU A 65 -4.91 -20.63 9.24
CA LEU A 65 -5.06 -20.97 7.82
C LEU A 65 -4.42 -22.32 7.49
N GLU A 66 -3.30 -22.69 8.12
CA GLU A 66 -2.64 -23.98 7.92
C GLU A 66 -3.49 -25.17 8.33
N THR A 67 -4.42 -24.99 9.27
CA THR A 67 -5.35 -26.05 9.69
C THR A 67 -6.51 -26.28 8.73
N LEU A 68 -6.69 -25.41 7.73
CA LEU A 68 -7.79 -25.50 6.78
C LEU A 68 -7.49 -26.50 5.65
N THR A 69 -8.56 -27.11 5.13
CA THR A 69 -8.46 -27.90 3.90
C THR A 69 -7.98 -27.04 2.72
N PRO A 70 -7.32 -27.61 1.70
CA PRO A 70 -6.78 -26.85 0.57
C PRO A 70 -7.82 -25.92 -0.10
N SER A 71 -9.05 -26.40 -0.26
CA SER A 71 -10.15 -25.63 -0.84
C SER A 71 -10.57 -24.44 0.04
N ARG A 72 -10.67 -24.64 1.36
CA ARG A 72 -11.03 -23.57 2.31
C ARG A 72 -9.90 -22.53 2.42
N LYS A 73 -8.64 -22.98 2.46
CA LYS A 73 -7.45 -22.13 2.46
C LYS A 73 -7.42 -21.21 1.23
N LYS A 74 -7.71 -21.74 0.03
CA LYS A 74 -7.80 -20.95 -1.21
C LYS A 74 -8.87 -19.84 -1.13
N VAL A 75 -10.06 -20.16 -0.62
CA VAL A 75 -11.15 -19.18 -0.46
C VAL A 75 -10.79 -18.12 0.58
N ALA A 76 -10.21 -18.52 1.72
CA ALA A 76 -9.78 -17.60 2.76
C ALA A 76 -8.71 -16.61 2.24
N TYR A 77 -7.69 -17.08 1.52
CA TYR A 77 -6.70 -16.19 0.90
C TYR A 77 -7.33 -15.22 -0.10
N ALA A 78 -8.26 -15.69 -0.95
CA ALA A 78 -8.93 -14.82 -1.90
C ALA A 78 -9.79 -13.74 -1.21
N ALA A 79 -10.49 -14.09 -0.13
CA ALA A 79 -11.29 -13.16 0.65
C ALA A 79 -10.43 -12.13 1.38
N ILE A 80 -9.31 -12.55 1.99
CA ILE A 80 -8.34 -11.67 2.66
C ILE A 80 -7.74 -10.69 1.66
N GLU A 81 -7.29 -11.17 0.50
CA GLU A 81 -6.71 -10.33 -0.56
C GLU A 81 -7.74 -9.33 -1.11
N LEU A 82 -8.98 -9.77 -1.35
CA LEU A 82 -10.06 -8.89 -1.77
C LEU A 82 -10.35 -7.82 -0.71
N TYR A 83 -10.41 -8.20 0.57
CA TYR A 83 -10.60 -7.26 1.67
C TYR A 83 -9.48 -6.23 1.75
N LYS A 84 -8.21 -6.63 1.62
CA LYS A 84 -7.06 -5.71 1.57
C LYS A 84 -7.23 -4.68 0.45
N ARG A 85 -7.58 -5.12 -0.76
CA ARG A 85 -7.82 -4.21 -1.91
C ARG A 85 -9.00 -3.28 -1.70
N LEU A 86 -10.09 -3.76 -1.08
CA LEU A 86 -11.25 -2.94 -0.76
C LEU A 86 -10.95 -1.92 0.34
N LYS A 87 -10.09 -2.25 1.31
CA LYS A 87 -9.59 -1.32 2.33
C LYS A 87 -8.66 -0.28 1.74
N GLU A 88 -7.76 -0.66 0.83
CA GLU A 88 -6.94 0.29 0.07
C GLU A 88 -7.80 1.30 -0.72
N GLY A 89 -9.00 0.90 -1.15
CA GLY A 89 -9.97 1.80 -1.79
C GLY A 89 -10.84 2.67 -0.86
N GLN A 90 -10.80 2.48 0.46
CA GLN A 90 -11.68 3.17 1.43
C GLN A 90 -10.95 4.04 2.46
N VAL A 91 -9.63 3.92 2.58
CA VAL A 91 -8.84 4.86 3.36
C VAL A 91 -8.56 6.06 2.47
N GLU A 92 -9.01 7.25 2.87
CA GLU A 92 -8.43 8.52 2.39
C GLU A 92 -6.92 8.41 2.57
N SER A 93 -6.18 7.99 1.54
CA SER A 93 -4.73 7.97 1.60
C SER A 93 -4.32 9.42 1.79
N PRO A 94 -3.72 9.79 2.93
CA PRO A 94 -3.28 11.15 3.15
C PRO A 94 -2.35 11.54 2.01
N ALA A 95 -2.42 12.80 1.60
CA ALA A 95 -1.54 13.29 0.54
C ALA A 95 -0.08 12.98 0.91
N LEU A 96 0.67 12.44 -0.05
CA LEU A 96 2.10 12.15 0.10
C LEU A 96 2.88 13.46 -0.05
N LEU A 97 2.82 14.28 1.00
CA LEU A 97 3.40 15.63 1.03
C LEU A 97 4.81 15.68 1.61
N SER A 98 5.30 14.58 2.20
CA SER A 98 6.64 14.52 2.79
C SER A 98 7.34 13.21 2.45
N SER A 99 8.65 13.29 2.29
CA SER A 99 9.56 12.15 2.14
C SER A 99 9.43 11.16 3.29
N ASN A 100 9.19 11.63 4.52
CA ASN A 100 8.93 10.78 5.69
C ASN A 100 7.64 9.95 5.54
N ASN A 101 6.58 10.50 4.95
CA ASN A 101 5.36 9.74 4.70
C ASN A 101 5.59 8.66 3.62
N VAL A 102 6.37 8.98 2.58
CA VAL A 102 6.80 8.02 1.56
C VAL A 102 7.61 6.90 2.18
N TYR A 103 8.61 7.25 2.99
CA TYR A 103 9.45 6.29 3.70
C TYR A 103 8.62 5.38 4.61
N LYS A 104 7.76 5.93 5.47
CA LYS A 104 6.89 5.11 6.35
C LYS A 104 5.99 4.16 5.57
N MET A 105 5.53 4.57 4.39
CA MET A 105 4.69 3.75 3.53
C MET A 105 5.48 2.62 2.84
N MET A 106 6.72 2.89 2.43
CA MET A 106 7.52 1.97 1.61
C MET A 106 8.53 1.15 2.41
N HIS A 107 8.90 1.58 3.61
CA HIS A 107 9.84 0.85 4.47
C HIS A 107 9.37 -0.58 4.76
N PRO A 108 8.11 -0.85 5.17
CA PRO A 108 7.64 -2.24 5.38
C PRO A 108 7.60 -3.08 4.10
N VAL A 109 7.62 -2.45 2.93
CA VAL A 109 7.65 -3.13 1.63
C VAL A 109 9.08 -3.48 1.24
N LEU A 110 10.07 -2.70 1.66
CA LEU A 110 11.42 -2.71 1.11
C LEU A 110 12.52 -3.09 2.12
N CYS A 111 12.25 -3.06 3.43
CA CYS A 111 13.27 -3.15 4.48
C CYS A 111 14.06 -4.47 4.48
N ASP A 112 13.41 -5.58 4.17
CA ASP A 112 14.00 -6.93 4.24
C ASP A 112 14.32 -7.52 2.87
N ILE A 113 14.21 -6.73 1.80
CA ILE A 113 14.50 -7.21 0.45
C ILE A 113 16.01 -7.19 0.22
N ALA A 114 16.59 -8.37 -0.02
CA ALA A 114 18.03 -8.55 -0.26
C ALA A 114 18.50 -8.05 -1.64
N THR A 115 17.57 -7.78 -2.54
CA THR A 115 17.80 -7.23 -3.89
C THR A 115 17.28 -5.81 -4.00
N GLU A 116 17.87 -5.02 -4.90
CA GLU A 116 17.33 -3.69 -5.22
C GLU A 116 16.03 -3.81 -6.03
N GLU A 117 15.01 -3.07 -5.63
CA GLU A 117 13.76 -2.91 -6.37
C GLU A 117 13.47 -1.44 -6.63
N MET A 118 13.03 -1.12 -7.85
CA MET A 118 12.53 0.21 -8.18
C MET A 118 11.00 0.21 -8.20
N TRP A 119 10.43 1.14 -7.45
CA TRP A 119 8.99 1.38 -7.35
C TRP A 119 8.67 2.80 -7.78
N VAL A 120 7.44 2.98 -8.28
CA VAL A 120 6.86 4.31 -8.51
C VAL A 120 5.52 4.43 -7.82
N LEU A 121 5.33 5.55 -7.14
CA LEU A 121 4.09 5.95 -6.49
C LEU A 121 3.42 6.98 -7.39
N LEU A 122 2.35 6.56 -8.06
CA LEU A 122 1.62 7.40 -9.01
C LEU A 122 0.60 8.26 -8.25
N LEU A 123 0.59 9.56 -8.51
CA LEU A 123 -0.18 10.54 -7.74
C LEU A 123 -1.17 11.32 -8.62
N ASN A 124 -2.27 11.74 -8.00
CA ASN A 124 -3.21 12.68 -8.60
C ASN A 124 -2.82 14.14 -8.29
N SER A 125 -3.62 15.10 -8.78
CA SER A 125 -3.37 16.54 -8.60
C SER A 125 -3.43 17.04 -7.16
N SER A 126 -4.01 16.27 -6.25
CA SER A 126 -4.01 16.53 -4.81
C SER A 126 -2.88 15.81 -4.07
N SER A 127 -1.87 15.32 -4.79
CA SER A 127 -0.77 14.51 -4.24
C SER A 127 -1.23 13.26 -3.49
N LYS A 128 -2.43 12.75 -3.79
CA LYS A 128 -2.94 11.49 -3.23
C LYS A 128 -2.47 10.33 -4.10
N LEU A 129 -2.12 9.22 -3.45
CA LEU A 129 -1.67 8.00 -4.11
C LEU A 129 -2.82 7.39 -4.94
N ILE A 130 -2.58 7.25 -6.24
CA ILE A 130 -3.43 6.46 -7.15
C ILE A 130 -3.00 4.99 -7.07
N ARG A 131 -1.71 4.72 -7.23
CA ARG A 131 -1.17 3.35 -7.28
C ARG A 131 0.32 3.27 -6.97
N LYS A 132 0.75 2.17 -6.36
CA LYS A 132 2.16 1.76 -6.26
C LYS A 132 2.46 0.73 -7.34
N VAL A 133 3.51 0.94 -8.12
CA VAL A 133 3.90 0.02 -9.19
C VAL A 133 5.37 -0.33 -9.05
N ARG A 134 5.67 -1.63 -8.97
CA ARG A 134 7.04 -2.15 -9.07
C ARG A 134 7.47 -2.12 -10.54
N ILE A 135 8.53 -1.38 -10.83
CA ILE A 135 9.05 -1.18 -12.20
C ILE A 135 10.14 -2.19 -12.51
N SER A 136 11.04 -2.41 -11.56
CA SER A 136 12.12 -3.38 -11.70
C SER A 136 12.36 -4.12 -10.39
N CYS A 137 12.94 -5.29 -10.53
CA CYS A 137 13.52 -6.08 -9.47
C CYS A 137 14.86 -6.56 -9.99
N GLY A 138 15.93 -6.14 -9.33
CA GLY A 138 17.30 -6.42 -9.74
C GLY A 138 17.84 -7.69 -9.12
N GLY A 139 18.95 -8.17 -9.70
CA GLY A 139 19.86 -9.11 -9.05
C GLY A 139 20.87 -8.37 -8.16
N ILE A 140 21.85 -9.11 -7.64
CA ILE A 140 22.77 -8.75 -6.54
C ILE A 140 23.41 -7.33 -6.62
N ASN A 141 23.58 -6.71 -7.80
CA ASN A 141 24.34 -5.46 -7.98
C ASN A 141 23.59 -4.26 -8.59
N THR A 142 22.45 -4.43 -9.26
CA THR A 142 21.61 -3.33 -9.82
C THR A 142 20.36 -3.87 -10.51
N ALA A 143 19.26 -3.11 -10.47
CA ALA A 143 18.06 -3.39 -11.25
C ALA A 143 17.97 -2.47 -12.47
N PRO A 144 17.97 -2.97 -13.73
CA PRO A 144 17.75 -2.10 -14.88
C PRO A 144 16.34 -1.50 -14.83
N VAL A 145 16.25 -0.17 -14.89
CA VAL A 145 14.98 0.58 -14.89
C VAL A 145 14.74 1.15 -16.29
N ASP A 146 13.69 0.67 -16.97
CA ASP A 146 13.27 1.23 -18.25
C ASP A 146 12.32 2.42 -18.03
N ILE A 147 12.79 3.62 -18.38
CA ILE A 147 12.04 4.86 -18.26
C ILE A 147 10.71 4.79 -19.01
N ARG A 148 10.64 4.08 -20.15
CA ARG A 148 9.42 3.92 -20.94
C ARG A 148 8.36 3.14 -20.16
N VAL A 149 8.77 2.21 -19.31
CA VAL A 149 7.85 1.47 -18.43
C VAL A 149 7.27 2.42 -17.38
N ILE A 150 8.10 3.26 -16.75
CA ILE A 150 7.62 4.29 -15.80
C ILE A 150 6.57 5.18 -16.47
N MET A 151 6.93 5.77 -17.62
CA MET A 151 6.05 6.70 -18.34
C MET A 151 4.75 6.01 -18.80
N LYS A 152 4.83 4.77 -19.28
CA LYS A 152 3.65 3.97 -19.64
C LYS A 152 2.71 3.80 -18.45
N GLN A 153 3.23 3.50 -17.26
CA GLN A 153 2.40 3.34 -16.06
C GLN A 153 1.78 4.68 -15.64
N ALA A 154 2.56 5.76 -15.63
CA ALA A 154 2.06 7.09 -15.29
C ALA A 154 0.90 7.53 -16.21
N LEU A 155 1.07 7.36 -17.52
CA LEU A 155 0.01 7.63 -18.51
C LEU A 155 -1.20 6.71 -18.34
N TYR A 156 -0.97 5.41 -18.16
CA TYR A 156 -2.06 4.42 -18.04
C TYR A 156 -2.98 4.69 -16.84
N TYR A 157 -2.43 5.17 -15.72
CA TYR A 157 -3.21 5.51 -14.52
C TYR A 157 -3.58 7.00 -14.43
N ASN A 158 -3.35 7.79 -15.49
CA ASN A 158 -3.61 9.23 -15.51
C ASN A 158 -2.95 9.98 -14.33
N ALA A 159 -1.71 9.61 -14.01
CA ALA A 159 -0.94 10.27 -12.97
C ALA A 159 -0.44 11.62 -13.48
N VAL A 160 -0.66 12.67 -12.70
CA VAL A 160 -0.12 14.02 -13.01
C VAL A 160 1.26 14.24 -12.38
N SER A 161 1.61 13.39 -11.42
CA SER A 161 2.93 13.35 -10.81
C SER A 161 3.22 11.98 -10.22
N PHE A 162 4.47 11.70 -9.88
CA PHE A 162 4.87 10.46 -9.24
C PHE A 162 6.12 10.64 -8.38
N ILE A 163 6.38 9.66 -7.51
CA ILE A 163 7.58 9.55 -6.69
C ILE A 163 8.28 8.25 -7.04
N MET A 164 9.59 8.29 -7.25
CA MET A 164 10.42 7.09 -7.37
C MET A 164 10.87 6.62 -5.99
N VAL A 165 10.90 5.31 -5.76
CA VAL A 165 11.41 4.74 -4.51
C VAL A 165 12.22 3.48 -4.81
N HIS A 166 13.43 3.38 -4.26
CA HIS A 166 14.17 2.11 -4.25
C HIS A 166 14.87 1.86 -2.92
N ASN A 167 15.33 0.63 -2.71
CA ASN A 167 16.10 0.24 -1.54
C ASN A 167 17.59 0.09 -1.85
N HIS A 168 18.43 0.39 -0.86
CA HIS A 168 19.83 -0.04 -0.81
C HIS A 168 19.96 -1.14 0.26
N PRO A 169 20.03 -2.44 -0.12
CA PRO A 169 20.20 -3.54 0.82
C PRO A 169 21.46 -3.42 1.70
N SER A 170 22.50 -2.74 1.20
CA SER A 170 23.73 -2.45 1.92
C SER A 170 23.55 -1.47 3.10
N GLY A 171 22.41 -0.78 3.19
CA GLY A 171 22.14 0.28 4.17
C GLY A 171 22.84 1.61 3.86
N ALA A 172 23.50 1.75 2.71
CA ALA A 172 24.11 3.01 2.31
C ALA A 172 23.05 4.08 2.04
N ARG A 173 23.01 5.15 2.84
CA ARG A 173 22.02 6.23 2.67
C ARG A 173 22.26 7.06 1.40
N LYS A 174 23.51 7.26 0.98
CA LYS A 174 23.82 8.14 -0.14
C LYS A 174 23.50 7.46 -1.49
N PRO A 175 22.92 8.21 -2.45
CA PRO A 175 22.74 7.72 -3.81
C PRO A 175 24.07 7.41 -4.50
N SER A 176 24.04 6.45 -5.39
CA SER A 176 25.10 6.18 -6.35
C SER A 176 25.05 7.16 -7.54
N SER A 177 26.13 7.20 -8.33
CA SER A 177 26.14 7.95 -9.59
C SER A 177 25.17 7.39 -10.64
N ALA A 178 24.76 6.12 -10.50
CA ALA A 178 23.73 5.53 -11.34
C ALA A 178 22.35 6.07 -10.97
N ASP A 179 22.05 6.20 -9.67
CA ASP A 179 20.81 6.78 -9.18
C ASP A 179 20.67 8.23 -9.64
N ASP A 180 21.75 9.02 -9.56
CA ASP A 180 21.76 10.42 -10.00
C ASP A 180 21.39 10.54 -11.49
N ARG A 181 22.04 9.72 -12.33
CA ARG A 181 21.79 9.70 -13.78
C ARG A 181 20.38 9.24 -14.11
N LEU A 182 19.88 8.21 -13.42
CA LEU A 182 18.53 7.72 -13.60
C LEU A 182 17.50 8.77 -13.22
N THR A 183 17.67 9.41 -12.05
CA THR A 183 16.77 10.47 -11.56
C THR A 183 16.65 11.59 -12.58
N GLU A 184 17.77 12.09 -13.08
CA GLU A 184 17.80 13.18 -14.07
C GLU A 184 17.19 12.78 -15.41
N ALA A 185 17.44 11.56 -15.88
CA ALA A 185 16.88 11.06 -17.13
C ALA A 185 15.35 10.85 -17.02
N VAL A 186 14.87 10.31 -15.90
CA VAL A 186 13.44 10.14 -15.64
C VAL A 186 12.75 11.49 -15.52
N LYS A 187 13.36 12.45 -14.81
CA LYS A 187 12.84 13.81 -14.69
C LYS A 187 12.60 14.45 -16.05
N LYS A 188 13.59 14.44 -16.94
CA LYS A 188 13.48 15.01 -18.30
C LYS A 188 12.39 14.34 -19.14
N ALA A 189 12.30 13.01 -19.06
CA ALA A 189 11.26 12.26 -19.77
C ALA A 189 9.85 12.61 -19.26
N ALA A 190 9.70 12.75 -17.94
CA ALA A 190 8.44 13.11 -17.31
C ALA A 190 8.02 14.54 -17.65
N GLU A 191 8.96 15.50 -17.62
CA GLU A 191 8.71 16.90 -18.01
C GLU A 191 8.21 17.02 -19.46
N THR A 192 8.70 16.16 -20.37
CA THR A 192 8.23 16.13 -21.77
C THR A 192 6.76 15.75 -21.90
N LEU A 193 6.23 15.01 -20.92
CA LEU A 193 4.84 14.55 -20.87
C LEU A 193 3.96 15.38 -19.93
N ASP A 194 4.47 16.47 -19.38
CA ASP A 194 3.81 17.28 -18.34
C ASP A 194 3.42 16.47 -17.09
N ILE A 195 4.29 15.53 -16.71
CA ILE A 195 4.17 14.71 -15.50
C ILE A 195 5.34 15.08 -14.56
N ARG A 196 5.06 15.44 -13.31
CA ARG A 196 6.13 15.79 -12.36
C ARG A 196 6.71 14.56 -11.63
N LEU A 197 8.03 14.42 -11.64
CA LEU A 197 8.75 13.61 -10.65
C LEU A 197 8.86 14.45 -9.36
N VAL A 198 8.06 14.13 -8.34
CA VAL A 198 7.99 14.93 -7.10
C VAL A 198 9.21 14.68 -6.22
N ASP A 199 9.61 13.43 -6.08
CA ASP A 199 10.75 13.01 -5.26
C ASP A 199 11.33 11.70 -5.79
N HIS A 200 12.56 11.43 -5.38
CA HIS A 200 13.19 10.13 -5.46
C HIS A 200 13.67 9.76 -4.05
N VAL A 201 13.10 8.70 -3.48
CA VAL A 201 13.37 8.27 -2.10
C VAL A 201 14.16 6.96 -2.09
N ILE A 202 15.27 6.93 -1.37
CA ILE A 202 16.07 5.72 -1.18
C ILE A 202 15.85 5.21 0.24
N VAL A 203 15.37 3.98 0.39
CA VAL A 203 15.23 3.28 1.68
C VAL A 203 16.54 2.57 2.01
N ALA A 204 17.15 2.90 3.14
CA ALA A 204 18.45 2.39 3.57
C ALA A 204 18.38 1.92 5.03
N GLY A 205 17.98 0.67 5.24
CA GLY A 205 17.70 0.11 6.57
C GLY A 205 16.59 0.90 7.28
N ASN A 206 16.88 1.43 8.48
CA ASN A 206 15.95 2.26 9.26
C ASN A 206 16.03 3.76 8.95
N ASN A 207 16.65 4.13 7.83
CA ASN A 207 16.78 5.51 7.37
C ASN A 207 16.38 5.64 5.90
N TYR A 208 16.29 6.88 5.42
CA TYR A 208 16.07 7.17 4.01
C TYR A 208 16.83 8.40 3.53
N TYR A 209 16.94 8.52 2.21
CA TYR A 209 17.42 9.69 1.49
C TYR A 209 16.31 10.20 0.59
N SER A 210 16.11 11.52 0.52
CA SER A 210 15.16 12.16 -0.40
C SER A 210 15.95 13.14 -1.26
N TYR A 211 15.84 13.00 -2.58
CA TYR A 211 16.48 13.95 -3.49
C TYR A 211 15.86 15.35 -3.38
N ALA A 212 14.55 15.43 -3.10
CA ALA A 212 13.86 16.70 -2.90
C ALA A 212 14.33 17.42 -1.62
N ASP A 213 14.38 16.71 -0.48
CA ASP A 213 14.81 17.30 0.80
C ASP A 213 16.27 17.78 0.74
N GLU A 214 17.11 17.07 0.00
CA GLU A 214 18.53 17.37 -0.14
C GLU A 214 18.81 18.39 -1.26
N GLY A 215 17.76 18.95 -1.89
CA GLY A 215 17.85 20.00 -2.90
C GLY A 215 18.42 19.56 -4.25
N ARG A 216 18.57 18.25 -4.46
CA ARG A 216 19.14 17.66 -5.69
C ARG A 216 18.11 17.42 -6.77
N LEU A 217 16.84 17.36 -6.41
CA LEU A 217 15.71 17.37 -7.34
C LEU A 217 14.90 18.64 -7.12
N GLN A 218 15.02 19.59 -8.04
CA GLN A 218 14.23 20.82 -8.04
C GLN A 218 12.99 20.64 -8.89
N ASN A 219 11.83 20.78 -8.26
CA ASN A 219 10.55 20.90 -8.94
C ASN A 219 10.33 22.38 -9.26
N ARG A 220 10.34 22.73 -10.55
CA ARG A 220 9.84 24.04 -10.98
C ARG A 220 8.32 24.07 -10.90
#